data_AF-A0A3D4JG39-F1
#
_entry.id   AF-A0A3D4JG39-F1
#
_cell.length_a   1.000
_cell.length_b   1.000
_cell.length_c   1.000
_cell.angle_alpha   90.00
_cell.angle_beta   90.00
_cell.angle_gamma   90.00
#
_symmetry.space_group_name_H-M   'P 1'
#
loop_
_entity.id
_entity.type
_entity.pdbx_description
1 polymer ?
#
loop_
_entity_poly.entity_id
_entity_poly.type
_entity_poly.pdbx_seq_one_letter_code
_entity_poly.pdbx_strand_id
1 'polypeptide(L)'
;MDELVKQIKERYESTLEKISVSAKKVGRNPELVKLVVVTKSQPVEVVQAAIEAGAKILGENYAEEGVTKIQSLSNFSAVEWHM
;
A
#
# COMPACT_ATOMS: atom_id res chain seq x y z
N MET A 1 11.96 3.28 14.57
CA MET A 1 11.34 2.98 13.27
C MET A 1 10.10 2.08 13.40
N ASP A 2 9.81 1.50 14.57
CA ASP A 2 8.73 0.52 14.75
C ASP A 2 7.29 1.07 14.82
N GLU A 3 7.05 2.22 15.45
CA GLU A 3 5.66 2.61 15.80
C GLU A 3 4.83 3.03 14.57
N LEU A 4 5.44 3.74 13.61
CA LEU A 4 4.76 4.13 12.37
C LEU A 4 4.39 2.91 11.52
N VAL A 5 5.34 1.97 11.36
CA VAL A 5 5.11 0.71 10.62
C VAL A 5 3.99 -0.08 11.28
N LYS A 6 4.00 -0.19 12.63
CA LYS A 6 2.96 -0.88 13.39
C LYS A 6 1.58 -0.27 13.16
N GLN A 7 1.45 1.06 13.28
CA GLN A 7 0.17 1.75 13.06
C GLN A 7 -0.34 1.60 11.63
N ILE A 8 0.55 1.69 10.63
CA ILE A 8 0.18 1.47 9.23
C ILE A 8 -0.25 0.02 9.02
N LYS A 9 0.47 -0.95 9.59
CA LYS A 9 0.16 -2.37 9.51
C LYS A 9 -1.22 -2.70 10.07
N GLU A 10 -1.55 -2.21 11.26
CA GLU A 10 -2.87 -2.40 11.86
C GLU A 10 -4.00 -1.86 10.97
N ARG A 11 -3.81 -0.67 10.38
CA ARG A 11 -4.79 -0.07 9.45
C ARG A 11 -4.90 -0.85 8.13
N TYR A 12 -3.76 -1.31 7.61
CA TYR A 12 -3.68 -2.09 6.39
C TYR A 12 -4.39 -3.44 6.54
N GLU A 13 -4.08 -4.19 7.60
CA GLU A 13 -4.72 -5.47 7.93
C GLU A 13 -6.22 -5.31 8.17
N SER A 14 -6.65 -4.27 8.91
CA SER A 14 -8.07 -3.97 9.09
C SER A 14 -8.79 -3.69 7.76
N THR A 15 -8.12 -3.03 6.81
CA THR A 15 -8.68 -2.76 5.48
C THR A 15 -8.80 -4.04 4.65
N LEU A 16 -7.78 -4.91 4.68
CA LEU A 16 -7.81 -6.21 4.03
C LEU A 16 -8.93 -7.10 4.59
N GLU A 17 -9.14 -7.10 5.90
CA GLU A 17 -10.24 -7.83 6.53
C GLU A 17 -11.61 -7.32 6.05
N LYS A 18 -11.80 -5.99 6.01
CA LYS A 18 -13.03 -5.38 5.48
C LYS A 18 -13.30 -5.76 4.03
N ILE A 19 -12.25 -5.80 3.20
CA ILE A 19 -12.35 -6.27 1.81
C ILE A 19 -12.80 -7.73 1.77
N SER A 20 -12.14 -8.60 2.55
CA SER A 20 -12.46 -10.03 2.62
C SER A 20 -13.89 -10.29 3.05
N VAL A 21 -14.35 -9.63 4.12
CA VAL A 21 -15.73 -9.75 4.61
C VAL A 21 -16.73 -9.24 3.57
N SER A 22 -16.45 -8.11 2.93
CA SER A 22 -17.36 -7.50 1.95
C SER A 22 -17.49 -8.34 0.67
N ALA A 23 -16.37 -8.87 0.15
CA ALA A 23 -16.39 -9.75 -1.01
C ALA A 23 -17.14 -11.06 -0.73
N LYS A 24 -16.89 -11.68 0.44
CA LYS A 24 -17.59 -12.90 0.87
C LYS A 24 -19.10 -12.71 1.02
N LYS A 25 -19.54 -11.55 1.55
CA LYS A 25 -20.98 -11.23 1.71
C LYS A 25 -21.77 -11.28 0.40
N VAL A 26 -21.14 -11.01 -0.73
CA VAL A 26 -21.76 -11.04 -2.06
C VAL A 26 -21.30 -12.24 -2.90
N GLY A 27 -20.70 -13.26 -2.28
CA GLY A 27 -20.27 -14.48 -2.96
C GLY A 27 -19.08 -14.32 -3.91
N ARG A 28 -18.29 -13.25 -3.77
CA ARG A 28 -17.09 -13.01 -4.59
C ARG A 28 -15.83 -13.49 -3.88
N ASN A 29 -14.84 -13.95 -4.65
CA ASN A 29 -13.51 -14.27 -4.13
C ASN A 29 -12.77 -12.98 -3.71
N PRO A 30 -12.39 -12.81 -2.42
CA PRO A 30 -11.61 -11.66 -1.96
C PRO A 30 -10.32 -11.40 -2.72
N GLU A 31 -9.63 -12.45 -3.18
CA GLU A 31 -8.34 -12.35 -3.87
C GLU A 31 -8.44 -11.63 -5.23
N LEU A 32 -9.66 -11.46 -5.76
CA LEU A 32 -9.90 -10.69 -6.98
C LEU A 32 -9.99 -9.18 -6.71
N VAL A 33 -9.98 -8.74 -5.45
CA VAL A 33 -10.00 -7.33 -5.06
C VAL A 33 -8.59 -6.90 -4.67
N LYS A 34 -7.97 -6.05 -5.48
CA LYS A 34 -6.67 -5.45 -5.16
C LYS A 34 -6.85 -4.20 -4.29
N LEU A 35 -6.11 -4.11 -3.19
CA LEU A 35 -5.99 -2.90 -2.39
C LEU A 35 -4.82 -2.06 -2.91
N VAL A 36 -5.11 -0.88 -3.46
CA VAL A 36 -4.10 0.10 -3.87
C VAL A 36 -3.92 1.12 -2.74
N VAL A 37 -2.72 1.20 -2.16
CA VAL A 37 -2.41 2.15 -1.09
C VAL A 37 -1.97 3.47 -1.73
N VAL A 38 -2.77 4.51 -1.59
CA VAL A 38 -2.49 5.82 -2.20
C VAL A 38 -1.41 6.55 -1.39
N THR A 39 -0.32 6.91 -2.05
CA THR A 39 0.88 7.49 -1.44
C THR A 39 1.21 8.91 -1.94
N LYS A 40 0.37 9.49 -2.81
CA LYS A 40 0.50 10.89 -3.23
C LYS A 40 0.59 11.83 -2.03
N SER A 41 1.51 12.81 -2.11
CA SER A 41 1.75 13.79 -1.05
C SER A 41 2.23 13.21 0.30
N GLN A 42 2.57 11.91 0.36
CA GLN A 42 3.25 11.32 1.51
C GLN A 42 4.78 11.38 1.32
N PRO A 43 5.54 11.64 2.40
CA PRO A 43 6.99 11.62 2.35
C PRO A 43 7.50 10.18 2.18
N VAL A 44 8.73 10.03 1.63
CA VAL A 44 9.31 8.73 1.28
C VAL A 44 9.36 7.77 2.48
N GLU A 45 9.60 8.29 3.69
CA GLU A 45 9.68 7.50 4.93
C GLU A 45 8.34 6.86 5.30
N VAL A 46 7.22 7.55 5.01
CA VAL A 46 5.87 7.00 5.24
C VAL A 46 5.56 5.94 4.19
N VAL A 47 6.00 6.14 2.94
CA VAL A 47 5.83 5.16 1.87
C VAL A 47 6.64 3.90 2.15
N GLN A 48 7.89 4.05 2.61
CA GLN A 48 8.72 2.95 3.08
C GLN A 48 8.03 2.19 4.22
N ALA A 49 7.52 2.90 5.24
CA ALA A 49 6.83 2.26 6.35
C ALA A 49 5.56 1.51 5.90
N ALA A 50 4.87 1.97 4.86
CA ALA A 50 3.74 1.26 4.26
C ALA A 50 4.17 -0.03 3.56
N ILE A 51 5.30 -0.02 2.85
CA ILE A 51 5.87 -1.23 2.23
C ILE A 51 6.29 -2.24 3.31
N GLU A 52 6.97 -1.78 4.36
CA GLU A 52 7.38 -2.61 5.50
C GLU A 52 6.16 -3.17 6.27
N ALA A 53 5.05 -2.43 6.30
CA ALA A 53 3.77 -2.89 6.84
C ALA A 53 3.06 -3.94 5.97
N GLY A 54 3.58 -4.23 4.76
CA GLY A 54 3.09 -5.27 3.86
C GLY A 54 2.28 -4.75 2.66
N ALA A 55 2.23 -3.44 2.43
CA ALA A 55 1.65 -2.89 1.20
C ALA A 55 2.51 -3.30 -0.01
N LYS A 56 1.86 -3.86 -1.04
CA LYS A 56 2.52 -4.32 -2.27
C LYS A 56 2.13 -3.53 -3.51
N ILE A 57 1.02 -2.80 -3.44
CA ILE A 57 0.46 -2.06 -4.56
C ILE A 57 0.28 -0.61 -4.11
N LEU A 58 1.06 0.30 -4.70
CA LEU A 58 1.07 1.71 -4.35
C LEU A 58 0.46 2.56 -5.47
N GLY A 59 -0.23 3.64 -5.10
CA GLY A 59 -0.89 4.55 -6.02
C GLY A 59 -0.34 5.97 -5.92
N GLU A 60 0.18 6.49 -7.02
CA GLU A 60 0.65 7.87 -7.17
C GLU A 60 -0.19 8.60 -8.20
N ASN A 61 -0.46 9.90 -7.98
CA ASN A 61 -1.20 10.71 -8.97
C ASN A 61 -0.29 11.67 -9.75
N TYR A 62 0.93 11.91 -9.26
CA TYR A 62 1.88 12.87 -9.83
C TYR A 62 3.13 12.12 -10.27
N ALA A 63 3.40 12.11 -11.58
CA ALA A 63 4.50 11.34 -12.16
C ALA A 63 5.87 11.73 -11.58
N GLU A 64 6.09 13.01 -11.30
CA GLU A 64 7.35 13.53 -10.75
C GLU A 64 7.60 13.04 -9.31
N GLU A 65 6.57 13.06 -8.46
CA GLU A 65 6.63 12.45 -7.13
C GLU A 65 6.87 10.94 -7.23
N GLY A 66 6.15 10.27 -8.14
CA GLY A 66 6.24 8.83 -8.35
C GLY A 66 7.65 8.39 -8.75
N VAL A 67 8.27 9.06 -9.73
CA VAL A 67 9.65 8.78 -10.14
C VAL A 67 10.62 8.93 -8.97
N THR A 68 10.48 10.00 -8.19
CA THR A 68 11.34 10.25 -7.03
C THR A 68 11.22 9.11 -6.00
N LYS A 69 9.99 8.72 -5.65
CA LYS A 69 9.73 7.64 -4.69
C LYS A 69 10.20 6.28 -5.19
N ILE A 70 9.97 5.94 -6.46
CA ILE A 70 10.44 4.70 -7.09
C ILE A 70 11.97 4.61 -7.01
N GLN A 71 12.68 5.70 -7.31
CA GLN A 71 14.14 5.74 -7.23
C GLN A 71 14.64 5.62 -5.78
N SER A 72 14.03 6.34 -4.82
CA SER A 72 14.42 6.26 -3.41
C SER A 72 14.14 4.91 -2.77
N LEU A 73 13.14 4.17 -3.28
CA LEU A 73 12.69 2.88 -2.74
C LEU A 73 13.07 1.71 -3.63
N SER A 74 14.10 1.86 -4.48
CA SER A 74 14.54 0.84 -5.44
C SER A 74 14.94 -0.49 -4.79
N ASN A 75 15.28 -0.47 -3.49
CA ASN A 75 15.58 -1.68 -2.72
C ASN A 75 14.34 -2.57 -2.49
N PHE A 76 13.13 -2.04 -2.67
CA PHE A 76 11.85 -2.75 -2.55
C PHE A 76 11.32 -3.19 -3.92
N SER A 77 11.98 -4.17 -4.54
CA SER A 77 11.65 -4.66 -5.89
C SER A 77 10.30 -5.39 -6.02
N ALA A 78 9.64 -5.72 -4.91
CA ALA A 78 8.38 -6.46 -4.89
C ALA A 78 7.12 -5.58 -4.97
N VAL A 79 7.27 -4.26 -5.13
CA VAL A 79 6.17 -3.29 -5.11
C VAL A 79 5.71 -2.94 -6.52
N GLU A 80 4.41 -3.05 -6.78
CA GLU A 80 3.72 -2.60 -7.99
C GLU A 80 3.28 -1.14 -7.83
N TRP A 81 3.64 -0.28 -8.78
CA TRP A 81 3.25 1.13 -8.79
C TRP A 81 2.16 1.37 -9.83
N HIS A 82 1.06 1.99 -9.40
CA HIS A 82 -0.03 2.47 -10.24
C HIS A 82 0.01 4.00 -10.29
N MET A 83 -0.03 4.57 -11.50
CA MET A 83 -0.05 6.02 -11.74
C MET A 83 -1.35 6.47 -12.41
#